data_AF-T0QN93-F1
#
_entry.id   AF-T0QN93-F1
#
_cell.length_a   1.000
_cell.length_b   1.000
_cell.length_c   1.000
_cell.angle_alpha   90.00
_cell.angle_beta   90.00
_cell.angle_gamma   90.00
#
_symmetry.space_group_name_H-M   'P 1'
#
loop_
_entity.id
_entity.type
_entity.pdbx_description
1 polymer ?
#
loop_
_entity_poly.entity_id
_entity_poly.type
_entity_poly.pdbx_seq_one_letter_code
_entity_poly.pdbx_strand_id
1 'polypeptide(L)'
;MLCEDLFAKRVVTVGVKVGCLLLGVLAVLLFFLGIGLIVSHHTQLALGSQIGSSGGALIFLACLYPIPAAAGYYGAKHHNKFLLLMQAFGLGGLMSLHFMIGGAIYGTTVPSISYDEQNYCLVNIHMQNNVTRAKCMTYFQSDDYAGLSLAWQTYFNESVVDNTAASALVELQATSFCCGLGPPANCIPNENRFPTKFPGPPNVPQTVCVNSKSVSQYYPITPLCYRNQACPYDHPIGSCGVTAVSPGSIGCAAAFHQYMARPVMVIGGSVLVATLLLVLCLCTTLVLLWKRKDEDTLPPVGYGGWRASAKVYLASDVRKLDRLDI
;
A
#
# COMPACT_ATOMS: atom_id res chain seq x y z
N MET A 1 -8.49 -27.85 -32.93
CA MET A 1 -7.16 -27.43 -33.43
C MET A 1 -6.52 -26.31 -32.59
N LEU A 2 -7.15 -25.15 -32.34
CA LEU A 2 -6.51 -24.06 -31.55
C LEU A 2 -6.02 -24.43 -30.13
N CYS A 3 -6.70 -25.36 -29.42
CA CYS A 3 -6.27 -25.77 -28.08
C CYS A 3 -5.04 -26.69 -28.05
N GLU A 4 -4.74 -27.43 -29.12
CA GLU A 4 -3.61 -28.39 -29.10
C GLU A 4 -2.27 -27.67 -29.21
N ASP A 5 -2.23 -26.57 -29.97
CA ASP A 5 -1.01 -25.77 -30.15
C ASP A 5 -0.67 -24.91 -28.91
N LEU A 6 -1.70 -24.46 -28.17
CA LEU A 6 -1.53 -23.55 -27.03
C LEU A 6 -0.77 -24.21 -25.87
N PHE A 7 -0.89 -25.52 -25.73
CA PHE A 7 -0.18 -26.30 -24.71
C PHE A 7 1.11 -26.93 -25.23
N ALA A 8 1.56 -26.67 -26.46
CA ALA A 8 2.80 -27.24 -26.97
C ALA A 8 3.99 -26.95 -26.03
N LYS A 9 4.89 -27.94 -25.82
CA LYS A 9 6.03 -27.83 -24.88
C LYS A 9 6.86 -26.56 -25.11
N ARG A 10 7.05 -26.18 -26.39
CA ARG A 10 7.75 -24.96 -26.80
C ARG A 10 7.02 -23.70 -26.32
N VAL A 11 5.71 -23.62 -26.53
CA VAL A 11 4.87 -22.48 -26.13
C VAL A 11 4.88 -22.31 -24.61
N VAL A 12 4.66 -23.39 -23.86
CA VAL A 12 4.68 -23.35 -22.38
C VAL A 12 6.07 -22.97 -21.85
N THR A 13 7.15 -23.45 -22.46
CA THR A 13 8.52 -23.08 -22.08
C THR A 13 8.79 -21.58 -22.30
N VAL A 14 8.32 -21.03 -23.42
CA VAL A 14 8.39 -19.57 -23.66
C VAL A 14 7.52 -18.83 -22.66
N GLY A 15 6.31 -19.32 -22.36
CA GLY A 15 5.41 -18.77 -21.36
C GLY A 15 6.04 -18.64 -19.99
N VAL A 16 6.73 -19.69 -19.50
CA VAL A 16 7.44 -19.62 -18.21
C VAL A 16 8.56 -18.58 -18.25
N LYS A 17 9.34 -18.49 -19.34
CA LYS A 17 10.40 -17.48 -19.47
C LYS A 17 9.85 -16.05 -19.48
N VAL A 18 8.76 -15.81 -20.22
CA VAL A 18 8.06 -14.51 -20.24
C VAL A 18 7.48 -14.20 -18.85
N GLY A 19 6.88 -15.18 -18.20
CA GLY A 19 6.44 -15.08 -16.80
C GLY A 19 7.56 -14.62 -15.88
N CYS A 20 8.74 -15.24 -15.95
CA CYS A 20 9.92 -14.82 -15.17
C CYS A 20 10.36 -13.37 -15.44
N LEU A 21 10.27 -12.89 -16.69
CA LEU A 21 10.54 -11.48 -17.00
C LEU A 21 9.50 -10.55 -16.38
N LEU A 22 8.20 -10.91 -16.49
CA LEU A 22 7.11 -10.14 -15.88
C LEU A 22 7.22 -10.10 -14.34
N LEU A 23 7.66 -11.19 -13.71
CA LEU A 23 7.98 -11.23 -12.28
C LEU A 23 9.10 -10.24 -11.92
N GLY A 24 10.12 -10.09 -12.77
CA GLY A 24 11.18 -9.09 -12.59
C GLY A 24 10.64 -7.66 -12.70
N VAL A 25 9.78 -7.38 -13.68
CA VAL A 25 9.12 -6.07 -13.81
C VAL A 25 8.25 -5.77 -12.59
N LEU A 26 7.47 -6.75 -12.12
CA LEU A 26 6.65 -6.62 -10.92
C LEU A 26 7.50 -6.35 -9.67
N ALA A 27 8.66 -7.00 -9.53
CA ALA A 27 9.59 -6.73 -8.44
C ALA A 27 10.03 -5.26 -8.41
N VAL A 28 10.40 -4.71 -9.57
CA VAL A 28 10.80 -3.29 -9.70
C VAL A 28 9.64 -2.36 -9.33
N LEU A 29 8.43 -2.66 -9.80
CA LEU A 29 7.24 -1.87 -9.45
C LEU A 29 6.98 -1.89 -7.94
N LEU A 30 6.97 -3.08 -7.31
CA LEU A 30 6.75 -3.22 -5.86
C LEU A 30 7.82 -2.50 -5.04
N PHE A 31 9.07 -2.49 -5.51
CA PHE A 31 10.16 -1.77 -4.87
C PHE A 31 9.89 -0.25 -4.83
N PHE A 32 9.52 0.35 -5.97
CA PHE A 32 9.22 1.78 -6.03
C PHE A 32 7.94 2.15 -5.28
N LEU A 33 6.90 1.29 -5.33
CA LEU A 33 5.70 1.47 -4.51
C LEU A 33 6.04 1.43 -3.01
N GLY A 34 6.93 0.52 -2.60
CA GLY A 34 7.42 0.44 -1.22
C GLY A 34 8.15 1.70 -0.78
N ILE A 35 9.04 2.25 -1.62
CA ILE A 35 9.69 3.55 -1.38
C ILE A 35 8.64 4.65 -1.26
N GLY A 36 7.67 4.70 -2.16
CA GLY A 36 6.58 5.69 -2.13
C GLY A 36 5.83 5.69 -0.81
N LEU A 37 5.48 4.52 -0.26
CA LEU A 37 4.82 4.40 1.04
C LEU A 37 5.71 4.86 2.21
N ILE A 38 7.01 4.54 2.17
CA ILE A 38 7.97 4.96 3.22
C ILE A 38 8.20 6.47 3.21
N VAL A 39 8.24 7.10 2.03
CA VAL A 39 8.50 8.54 1.89
C VAL A 39 7.23 9.37 2.14
N SER A 40 6.03 8.77 2.03
CA SER A 40 4.77 9.49 2.20
C SER A 40 4.46 9.79 3.68
N HIS A 41 5.06 10.86 4.19
CA HIS A 41 4.90 11.29 5.58
C HIS A 41 3.43 11.61 5.94
N HIS A 42 2.68 12.29 5.06
CA HIS A 42 1.28 12.64 5.34
C HIS A 42 0.35 11.44 5.49
N THR A 43 0.54 10.41 4.65
CA THR A 43 -0.28 9.20 4.75
C THR A 43 0.06 8.40 6.00
N GLN A 44 1.33 8.40 6.44
CA GLN A 44 1.73 7.79 7.71
C GLN A 44 1.14 8.52 8.92
N LEU A 45 1.03 9.85 8.88
CA LEU A 45 0.35 10.61 9.92
C LEU A 45 -1.17 10.34 9.94
N ALA A 46 -1.80 10.30 8.76
CA ALA A 46 -3.25 10.17 8.63
C ALA A 46 -3.76 8.74 8.89
N LEU A 47 -3.07 7.73 8.35
CA LEU A 47 -3.49 6.32 8.36
C LEU A 47 -2.66 5.45 9.33
N GLY A 48 -1.63 6.03 9.92
CA GLY A 48 -0.77 5.40 10.92
C GLY A 48 0.59 4.91 10.42
N SER A 49 1.49 4.66 11.36
CA SER A 49 2.87 4.24 11.09
C SER A 49 3.00 2.87 10.42
N GLN A 50 1.94 2.07 10.45
CA GLN A 50 1.85 0.79 9.73
C GLN A 50 2.02 0.94 8.21
N ILE A 51 1.71 2.11 7.64
CA ILE A 51 1.96 2.39 6.22
C ILE A 51 3.46 2.34 5.91
N GLY A 52 4.30 2.92 6.76
CA GLY A 52 5.75 2.88 6.61
C GLY A 52 6.29 1.45 6.70
N SER A 53 5.81 0.67 7.69
CA SER A 53 6.15 -0.75 7.82
C SER A 53 5.70 -1.58 6.60
N SER A 54 4.53 -1.29 6.06
CA SER A 54 4.01 -1.94 4.85
C SER A 54 4.84 -1.61 3.62
N GLY A 55 5.34 -0.38 3.50
CA GLY A 55 6.31 0.00 2.47
C GLY A 55 7.60 -0.82 2.55
N GLY A 56 8.12 -1.03 3.77
CA GLY A 56 9.26 -1.92 4.01
C GLY A 56 8.97 -3.37 3.62
N ALA A 57 7.76 -3.86 3.91
CA ALA A 57 7.34 -5.20 3.51
C ALA A 57 7.26 -5.37 1.98
N LEU A 58 6.84 -4.33 1.23
CA LEU A 58 6.85 -4.34 -0.24
C LEU A 58 8.28 -4.39 -0.81
N ILE A 59 9.23 -3.65 -0.21
CA ILE A 59 10.64 -3.70 -0.61
C ILE A 59 11.20 -5.09 -0.35
N PHE A 60 10.94 -5.67 0.83
CA PHE A 60 11.36 -7.02 1.15
C PHE A 60 10.78 -8.04 0.15
N LEU A 61 9.49 -7.92 -0.15
CA LEU A 61 8.80 -8.76 -1.13
C LEU A 61 9.45 -8.66 -2.51
N ALA A 62 9.76 -7.44 -2.97
CA ALA A 62 10.46 -7.20 -4.24
C ALA A 62 11.82 -7.90 -4.30
N CYS A 63 12.58 -7.91 -3.20
CA CYS A 63 13.87 -8.59 -3.12
C CYS A 63 13.77 -10.13 -3.19
N LEU A 64 12.61 -10.71 -2.86
CA LEU A 64 12.39 -12.14 -2.94
C LEU A 64 12.07 -12.63 -4.36
N TYR A 65 11.48 -11.79 -5.21
CA TYR A 65 11.06 -12.13 -6.57
C TYR A 65 12.15 -12.71 -7.50
N PRO A 66 13.41 -12.21 -7.48
CA PRO A 66 14.48 -12.73 -8.31
C PRO A 66 14.77 -14.22 -8.11
N ILE A 67 14.55 -14.76 -6.90
CA ILE A 67 14.85 -16.16 -6.55
C ILE A 67 13.97 -17.13 -7.37
N PRO A 68 12.62 -17.12 -7.25
CA PRO A 68 11.77 -17.98 -8.06
C PRO A 68 11.80 -17.62 -9.55
N ALA A 69 12.04 -16.34 -9.91
CA ALA A 69 12.18 -15.95 -11.31
C ALA A 69 13.41 -16.60 -11.96
N ALA A 70 14.57 -16.57 -11.29
CA ALA A 70 15.78 -17.23 -11.75
C ALA A 70 15.60 -18.76 -11.80
N ALA A 71 15.05 -19.36 -10.73
CA ALA A 71 14.76 -20.80 -10.70
C ALA A 71 13.86 -21.21 -11.87
N GLY A 72 12.83 -20.42 -12.17
CA GLY A 72 11.95 -20.67 -13.30
C GLY A 72 12.60 -20.52 -14.65
N TYR A 73 13.40 -19.48 -14.84
CA TYR A 73 14.10 -19.23 -16.09
C TYR A 73 15.12 -20.34 -16.39
N TYR A 74 15.96 -20.67 -15.41
CA TYR A 74 16.95 -21.75 -15.55
C TYR A 74 16.29 -23.13 -15.61
N GLY A 75 15.23 -23.36 -14.82
CA GLY A 75 14.42 -24.57 -14.88
C GLY A 75 13.83 -24.78 -16.27
N ALA A 76 13.22 -23.74 -16.85
CA ALA A 76 12.68 -23.76 -18.20
C ALA A 76 13.78 -23.95 -19.27
N LYS A 77 14.93 -23.27 -19.13
CA LYS A 77 16.03 -23.35 -20.11
C LYS A 77 16.78 -24.69 -20.10
N HIS A 78 17.04 -25.26 -18.93
CA HIS A 78 17.88 -26.45 -18.76
C HIS A 78 17.10 -27.73 -18.51
N HIS A 79 15.78 -27.73 -18.76
CA HIS A 79 14.96 -28.92 -18.58
C HIS A 79 14.97 -29.50 -17.16
N ASN A 80 15.22 -28.68 -16.14
CA ASN A 80 15.40 -29.12 -14.76
C ASN A 80 14.09 -29.03 -13.94
N LYS A 81 13.51 -30.18 -13.55
CA LYS A 81 12.27 -30.22 -12.77
C LYS A 81 12.43 -29.70 -11.34
N PHE A 82 13.57 -29.94 -10.70
CA PHE A 82 13.80 -29.45 -9.34
C PHE A 82 13.73 -27.93 -9.28
N LEU A 83 14.35 -27.23 -10.24
CA LEU A 83 14.28 -25.77 -10.31
C LEU A 83 12.86 -25.25 -10.60
N LEU A 84 12.08 -25.95 -11.43
CA LEU A 84 10.67 -25.62 -11.65
C LEU A 84 9.80 -25.88 -10.41
N LEU A 85 10.10 -26.92 -9.62
CA LEU A 85 9.46 -27.14 -8.31
C LEU A 85 9.80 -26.01 -7.33
N MET A 86 11.08 -25.60 -7.25
CA MET A 86 11.48 -24.45 -6.45
C MET A 86 10.76 -23.17 -6.88
N GLN A 87 10.62 -22.94 -8.19
CA GLN A 87 9.80 -21.83 -8.70
C GLN A 87 8.36 -21.95 -8.22
N ALA A 88 7.71 -23.11 -8.34
CA ALA A 88 6.33 -23.31 -7.92
C ALA A 88 6.13 -23.03 -6.41
N PHE A 89 7.01 -23.55 -5.55
CA PHE A 89 6.99 -23.26 -4.11
C PHE A 89 7.23 -21.77 -3.82
N GLY A 90 8.21 -21.16 -4.49
CA GLY A 90 8.48 -19.74 -4.34
C GLY A 90 7.31 -18.86 -4.76
N LEU A 91 6.63 -19.20 -5.86
CA LEU A 91 5.41 -18.50 -6.29
C LEU A 91 4.27 -18.66 -5.29
N GLY A 92 4.07 -19.86 -4.74
CA GLY A 92 3.10 -20.08 -3.66
C GLY A 92 3.39 -19.24 -2.42
N GLY A 93 4.66 -19.16 -1.99
CA GLY A 93 5.08 -18.30 -0.89
C GLY A 93 4.85 -16.81 -1.18
N LEU A 94 5.21 -16.35 -2.39
CA LEU A 94 4.96 -14.98 -2.82
C LEU A 94 3.48 -14.65 -2.84
N MET A 95 2.60 -15.56 -3.31
CA MET A 95 1.15 -15.36 -3.28
C MET A 95 0.64 -15.13 -1.86
N SER A 96 1.03 -15.96 -0.91
CA SER A 96 0.66 -15.79 0.51
C SER A 96 1.12 -14.43 1.06
N LEU A 97 2.35 -14.03 0.73
CA LEU A 97 2.87 -12.72 1.13
C LEU A 97 2.11 -11.55 0.47
N HIS A 98 1.66 -11.66 -0.78
CA HIS A 98 0.83 -10.64 -1.42
C HIS A 98 -0.51 -10.49 -0.74
N PHE A 99 -1.17 -11.58 -0.37
CA PHE A 99 -2.43 -11.52 0.36
C PHE A 99 -2.26 -10.87 1.73
N MET A 100 -1.22 -11.26 2.48
CA MET A 100 -0.96 -10.67 3.80
C MET A 100 -0.60 -9.19 3.70
N ILE A 101 0.36 -8.82 2.84
CA ILE A 101 0.85 -7.44 2.72
C ILE A 101 -0.18 -6.56 2.03
N GLY A 102 -0.74 -6.98 0.90
CA GLY A 102 -1.77 -6.25 0.16
C GLY A 102 -3.05 -6.09 0.97
N GLY A 103 -3.47 -7.14 1.69
CA GLY A 103 -4.61 -7.10 2.60
C GLY A 103 -4.39 -6.18 3.79
N ALA A 104 -3.20 -6.18 4.39
CA ALA A 104 -2.84 -5.25 5.46
C ALA A 104 -2.86 -3.79 4.98
N ILE A 105 -2.22 -3.50 3.83
CA ILE A 105 -2.24 -2.16 3.22
C ILE A 105 -3.69 -1.72 2.97
N TYR A 106 -4.50 -2.56 2.32
CA TYR A 106 -5.89 -2.24 2.04
C TYR A 106 -6.69 -2.01 3.33
N GLY A 107 -6.50 -2.87 4.34
CA GLY A 107 -7.19 -2.78 5.63
C GLY A 107 -6.92 -1.47 6.37
N THR A 108 -5.71 -0.91 6.27
CA THR A 108 -5.38 0.40 6.88
C THR A 108 -6.09 1.59 6.23
N THR A 109 -6.67 1.40 5.03
CA THR A 109 -7.42 2.47 4.33
C THR A 109 -8.90 2.50 4.70
N VAL A 110 -9.37 1.52 5.49
CA VAL A 110 -10.75 1.43 5.94
C VAL A 110 -10.84 2.11 7.31
N PRO A 111 -11.64 3.18 7.45
CA PRO A 111 -11.78 3.86 8.73
C PRO A 111 -12.54 2.96 9.73
N SER A 112 -12.25 3.12 11.02
CA SER A 112 -12.96 2.40 12.08
C SER A 112 -14.44 2.80 12.21
N ILE A 113 -14.75 4.05 11.84
CA ILE A 113 -16.09 4.63 11.83
C ILE A 113 -16.51 4.87 10.39
N SER A 114 -17.73 4.47 10.04
CA SER A 114 -18.24 4.57 8.65
C SER A 114 -18.26 6.02 8.15
N TYR A 115 -17.99 6.24 6.86
CA TYR A 115 -17.99 7.59 6.28
C TYR A 115 -19.33 8.32 6.46
N ASP A 116 -20.45 7.60 6.46
CA ASP A 116 -21.77 8.19 6.69
C ASP A 116 -21.90 8.76 8.11
N GLU A 117 -21.39 8.03 9.11
CA GLU A 117 -21.36 8.48 10.51
C GLU A 117 -20.36 9.64 10.71
N GLN A 118 -19.19 9.58 10.06
CA GLN A 118 -18.25 10.70 10.07
C GLN A 118 -18.89 11.97 9.50
N ASN A 119 -19.49 11.87 8.30
CA ASN A 119 -20.14 12.99 7.64
C ASN A 119 -21.28 13.55 8.49
N TYR A 120 -22.09 12.69 9.12
CA TYR A 120 -23.14 13.09 10.05
C TYR A 120 -22.58 13.91 11.22
N CYS A 121 -21.45 13.49 11.80
CA CYS A 121 -20.82 14.20 12.91
C CYS A 121 -20.10 15.50 12.51
N LEU A 122 -19.72 15.64 11.25
CA LEU A 122 -19.04 16.82 10.74
C LEU A 122 -19.99 17.97 10.37
N VAL A 123 -21.32 17.75 10.34
CA VAL A 123 -22.30 18.81 10.03
C VAL A 123 -22.56 19.69 11.27
N ASN A 124 -22.48 21.00 11.08
CA ASN A 124 -22.68 22.01 12.13
C ASN A 124 -24.01 21.86 12.90
N ILE A 125 -25.15 21.73 12.22
CA ILE A 125 -26.46 21.63 12.88
C ILE A 125 -26.58 20.42 13.81
N HIS A 126 -25.90 19.30 13.50
CA HIS A 126 -25.90 18.12 14.35
C HIS A 126 -25.07 18.33 15.62
N MET A 127 -24.09 19.23 15.59
CA MET A 127 -23.27 19.53 16.76
C MET A 127 -23.92 20.51 17.74
N GLN A 128 -24.96 21.22 17.31
CA GLN A 128 -25.74 22.13 18.18
C GLN A 128 -26.68 21.39 19.14
N ASN A 129 -27.05 20.15 18.81
CA ASN A 129 -27.90 19.32 19.67
C ASN A 129 -27.04 18.45 20.59
N ASN A 130 -27.25 18.55 21.91
CA ASN A 130 -26.46 17.84 22.92
C ASN A 130 -26.51 16.32 22.77
N VAL A 131 -27.63 15.75 22.33
CA VAL A 131 -27.79 14.29 22.17
C VAL A 131 -26.96 13.77 21.01
N THR A 132 -26.99 14.46 19.88
CA THR A 132 -26.21 14.11 18.68
C THR A 132 -24.73 14.40 18.90
N ARG A 133 -24.40 15.52 19.56
CA ARG A 133 -23.04 15.82 19.99
C ARG A 133 -22.45 14.70 20.85
N ALA A 134 -23.19 14.20 21.84
CA ALA A 134 -22.73 13.11 22.70
C ALA A 134 -22.43 11.82 21.91
N LYS A 135 -23.26 11.48 20.91
CA LYS A 135 -22.99 10.34 20.01
C LYS A 135 -21.71 10.55 19.17
N CYS A 136 -21.52 11.77 18.67
CA CYS A 136 -20.36 12.12 17.85
C CYS A 136 -19.05 12.23 18.62
N MET A 137 -19.08 12.32 19.96
CA MET A 137 -17.86 12.33 20.76
C MET A 137 -17.00 11.09 20.54
N THR A 138 -17.59 9.93 20.28
CA THR A 138 -16.84 8.70 19.95
C THR A 138 -15.99 8.87 18.68
N TYR A 139 -16.50 9.59 17.68
CA TYR A 139 -15.74 9.92 16.48
C TYR A 139 -14.62 10.92 16.77
N PHE A 140 -14.91 12.03 17.44
CA PHE A 140 -13.91 13.07 17.71
C PHE A 140 -12.81 12.64 18.68
N GLN A 141 -13.09 11.65 19.55
CA GLN A 141 -12.11 11.05 20.46
C GLN A 141 -11.39 9.83 19.85
N SER A 142 -11.75 9.43 18.63
CA SER A 142 -11.12 8.29 17.98
C SER A 142 -9.67 8.56 17.57
N ASP A 143 -8.89 7.49 17.51
CA ASP A 143 -7.52 7.51 17.00
C ASP A 143 -7.47 7.99 15.54
N ASP A 144 -8.46 7.61 14.71
CA ASP A 144 -8.53 8.00 13.30
C ASP A 144 -8.68 9.53 13.16
N TYR A 145 -9.56 10.16 13.95
CA TYR A 145 -9.73 11.61 13.93
C TYR A 145 -8.50 12.35 14.45
N ALA A 146 -7.80 11.79 15.46
CA ALA A 146 -6.55 12.35 15.96
C ALA A 146 -5.42 12.31 14.90
N GLY A 147 -5.29 11.18 14.18
CA GLY A 147 -4.34 11.05 13.07
C GLY A 147 -4.63 12.02 11.93
N LEU A 148 -5.91 12.15 11.55
CA LEU A 148 -6.35 13.12 10.54
C LEU A 148 -6.10 14.57 10.97
N SER A 149 -6.35 14.89 12.23
CA SER A 149 -6.07 16.21 12.82
C SER A 149 -4.61 16.59 12.68
N LEU A 150 -3.73 15.64 12.95
CA LEU A 150 -2.32 15.88 12.85
C LEU A 150 -1.82 16.00 11.41
N ALA A 151 -2.27 15.09 10.53
CA ALA A 151 -1.93 15.15 9.12
C ALA A 151 -2.42 16.47 8.49
N TRP A 152 -3.63 16.92 8.84
CA TRP A 152 -4.21 18.18 8.39
C TRP A 152 -3.39 19.39 8.84
N GLN A 153 -3.04 19.46 10.13
CA GLN A 153 -2.19 20.54 10.67
C GLN A 153 -0.84 20.61 9.95
N THR A 154 -0.22 19.46 9.70
CA THR A 154 1.06 19.39 8.97
C THR A 154 0.91 19.92 7.55
N TYR A 155 -0.11 19.46 6.84
CA TYR A 155 -0.39 19.86 5.46
C TYR A 155 -0.72 21.36 5.36
N PHE A 156 -1.45 21.88 6.35
CA PHE A 156 -1.75 23.29 6.45
C PHE A 156 -0.50 24.14 6.72
N ASN A 157 0.37 23.72 7.64
CA ASN A 157 1.61 24.46 7.91
C ASN A 157 2.51 24.52 6.67
N GLU A 158 2.59 23.45 5.90
CA GLU A 158 3.30 23.43 4.63
C GLU A 158 2.65 24.36 3.61
N SER A 159 1.31 24.43 3.57
CA SER A 159 0.58 25.35 2.68
C SER A 159 0.88 26.83 2.89
N VAL A 160 1.40 27.22 4.06
CA VAL A 160 1.81 28.61 4.33
C VAL A 160 3.08 28.98 3.54
N VAL A 161 3.90 28.00 3.18
CA VAL A 161 5.20 28.20 2.51
C VAL A 161 5.19 27.65 1.09
N ASP A 162 4.43 26.58 0.82
CA ASP A 162 4.33 25.89 -0.45
C ASP A 162 2.94 26.08 -1.10
N ASN A 163 2.94 26.74 -2.26
CA ASN A 163 1.74 26.99 -3.05
C ASN A 163 1.06 25.72 -3.55
N THR A 164 1.80 24.61 -3.74
CA THR A 164 1.23 23.34 -4.21
C THR A 164 0.43 22.64 -3.12
N ALA A 165 0.93 22.64 -1.88
CA ALA A 165 0.17 22.17 -0.71
C ALA A 165 -1.08 23.04 -0.48
N ALA A 166 -0.96 24.36 -0.67
CA ALA A 166 -2.10 25.27 -0.59
C ALA A 166 -3.18 24.99 -1.64
N SER A 167 -2.78 24.80 -2.91
CA SER A 167 -3.74 24.50 -3.98
C SER A 167 -4.47 23.18 -3.75
N ALA A 168 -3.78 22.15 -3.24
CA ALA A 168 -4.40 20.85 -2.96
C ALA A 168 -5.46 20.93 -1.85
N LEU A 169 -5.21 21.67 -0.77
CA LEU A 169 -6.22 21.86 0.29
C LEU A 169 -7.42 22.70 -0.19
N VAL A 170 -7.16 23.76 -0.97
CA VAL A 170 -8.24 24.59 -1.55
C VAL A 170 -9.10 23.76 -2.50
N GLU A 171 -8.48 22.94 -3.35
CA GLU A 171 -9.19 22.03 -4.26
C GLU A 171 -10.02 21.00 -3.48
N LEU A 172 -9.46 20.41 -2.42
CA LEU A 172 -10.19 19.46 -1.58
C LEU A 172 -11.43 20.10 -0.94
N GLN A 173 -11.28 21.31 -0.38
CA GLN A 173 -12.38 22.05 0.26
C GLN A 173 -13.45 22.45 -0.76
N ALA A 174 -13.04 22.91 -1.95
CA ALA A 174 -13.95 23.31 -3.02
C ALA A 174 -14.72 22.12 -3.60
N THR A 175 -14.04 21.00 -3.86
CA THR A 175 -14.66 19.79 -4.46
C THR A 175 -15.57 19.05 -3.50
N SER A 176 -15.26 19.09 -2.20
CA SER A 176 -16.00 18.36 -1.17
C SER A 176 -17.03 19.21 -0.42
N PHE A 177 -17.20 20.48 -0.81
CA PHE A 177 -18.11 21.45 -0.18
C PHE A 177 -17.97 21.50 1.35
N CYS A 178 -16.74 21.45 1.84
CA CYS A 178 -16.41 21.40 3.27
C CYS A 178 -15.45 22.54 3.64
N CYS A 179 -15.37 22.88 4.93
CA CYS A 179 -14.47 23.92 5.40
C CYS A 179 -13.80 23.53 6.71
N GLY A 180 -12.46 23.60 6.71
CA GLY A 180 -11.70 23.18 7.89
C GLY A 180 -11.76 21.67 8.11
N LEU A 181 -11.01 21.16 9.07
CA LEU A 181 -11.08 19.72 9.36
C LEU A 181 -12.36 19.34 10.12
N GLY A 182 -12.62 20.02 11.23
CA GLY A 182 -13.71 19.73 12.16
C GLY A 182 -15.04 20.41 11.80
N PRO A 183 -16.10 20.15 12.58
CA PRO A 183 -17.42 20.70 12.33
C PRO A 183 -17.42 22.22 12.48
N PRO A 184 -18.14 22.93 11.60
CA PRO A 184 -18.20 24.37 11.70
C PRO A 184 -18.85 24.91 12.98
N ALA A 185 -18.22 25.88 13.67
CA ALA A 185 -18.71 26.71 14.79
C ALA A 185 -18.88 25.97 16.13
N ASN A 186 -18.75 24.65 16.14
CA ASN A 186 -18.95 23.80 17.30
C ASN A 186 -17.71 22.94 17.56
N CYS A 187 -16.61 23.64 17.84
CA CYS A 187 -15.30 23.04 17.98
C CYS A 187 -15.22 22.13 19.22
N ILE A 188 -14.53 21.02 19.05
CA ILE A 188 -14.27 20.07 20.14
C ILE A 188 -12.76 20.06 20.37
N PRO A 189 -12.29 20.47 21.56
CA PRO A 189 -10.88 20.36 21.88
C PRO A 189 -10.49 18.88 21.88
N ASN A 190 -9.42 18.56 21.15
CA ASN A 190 -8.80 17.24 21.14
C ASN A 190 -7.40 17.36 21.73
N GLU A 191 -7.21 16.85 22.95
CA GLU A 191 -5.91 16.88 23.65
C GLU A 191 -5.02 15.67 23.32
N ASN A 192 -5.50 14.74 22.50
CA ASN A 192 -4.76 13.54 22.13
C ASN A 192 -3.55 13.92 21.26
N ARG A 193 -2.34 13.67 21.78
CA ARG A 193 -1.07 14.03 21.11
C ARG A 193 -0.74 13.14 19.91
N PHE A 194 -1.24 11.91 19.91
CA PHE A 194 -1.11 10.96 18.81
C PHE A 194 -2.06 9.78 19.04
N PRO A 195 -2.67 9.16 18.01
CA PRO A 195 -3.44 7.94 18.17
C PRO A 195 -2.66 6.84 18.92
N THR A 196 -3.29 6.25 19.94
CA THR A 196 -2.67 5.22 20.78
C THR A 196 -2.33 3.95 20.00
N LYS A 197 -3.12 3.65 18.96
CA LYS A 197 -2.92 2.52 18.06
C LYS A 197 -1.76 2.70 17.08
N PHE A 198 -1.30 3.92 16.86
CA PHE A 198 -0.28 4.22 15.84
C PHE A 198 0.72 5.24 16.40
N PRO A 199 1.79 4.87 17.11
CA PRO A 199 2.73 5.87 17.62
C PRO A 199 3.35 6.68 16.46
N GLY A 200 3.41 7.99 16.65
CA GLY A 200 3.91 8.93 15.66
C GLY A 200 5.43 8.97 15.51
N PRO A 201 5.92 9.58 14.42
CA PRO A 201 7.33 9.90 14.30
C PRO A 201 7.74 10.83 15.48
N PRO A 202 8.96 10.72 16.01
CA PRO A 202 9.38 11.41 17.25
C PRO A 202 9.36 12.95 17.17
N ASN A 203 9.24 13.52 15.95
CA ASN A 203 9.31 14.96 15.68
C ASN A 203 8.02 15.48 15.03
N VAL A 204 6.87 15.16 15.61
CA VAL A 204 5.61 15.75 15.17
C VAL A 204 5.62 17.25 15.49
N PRO A 205 5.53 18.16 14.50
CA PRO A 205 5.43 19.58 14.79
C PRO A 205 4.11 19.87 15.51
N GLN A 206 4.20 20.12 16.82
CA GLN A 206 3.08 20.62 17.59
C GLN A 206 2.86 22.08 17.21
N THR A 207 1.86 22.36 16.39
CA THR A 207 1.40 23.75 16.25
C THR A 207 0.47 24.07 17.38
N VAL A 208 1.07 24.48 18.50
CA VAL A 208 0.33 25.18 19.55
C VAL A 208 0.01 26.56 18.97
N CYS A 209 -1.27 26.85 18.76
CA CYS A 209 -1.71 28.23 18.56
C CYS A 209 -1.31 29.02 19.82
N VAL A 210 -0.19 29.74 19.76
CA VAL A 210 0.38 30.41 20.93
C VAL A 210 -0.62 31.44 21.44
N ASN A 211 -1.10 31.23 22.66
CA ASN A 211 -1.95 32.19 23.36
C ASN A 211 -1.16 33.48 23.53
N SER A 212 -1.69 34.62 23.05
CA SER A 212 -0.95 35.87 22.89
C SER A 212 -0.59 36.59 24.21
N LYS A 213 -0.45 35.87 25.33
CA LYS A 213 -0.26 36.50 26.64
C LYS A 213 0.94 36.06 27.45
N SER A 214 1.71 35.05 27.04
CA SER A 214 2.96 34.78 27.78
C SER A 214 3.98 33.97 26.99
N VAL A 215 5.20 34.51 26.98
CA VAL A 215 6.50 33.85 26.79
C VAL A 215 7.02 33.70 25.34
N SER A 216 8.08 34.49 25.07
CA SER A 216 9.12 34.37 24.03
C SER A 216 8.76 33.67 22.70
N GLN A 217 8.59 34.52 21.68
CA GLN A 217 8.36 34.17 20.28
C GLN A 217 9.49 33.31 19.68
N TYR A 218 9.22 32.04 19.39
CA TYR A 218 10.03 31.21 18.50
C TYR A 218 9.40 30.95 17.13
N TYR A 219 8.11 31.30 16.93
CA TYR A 219 7.39 31.10 15.67
C TYR A 219 6.63 32.36 15.23
N PRO A 220 6.59 32.68 13.93
CA PRO A 220 5.86 33.83 13.41
C PRO A 220 4.35 33.67 13.60
N ILE A 221 3.68 34.77 13.97
CA ILE A 221 2.22 34.84 14.09
C ILE A 221 1.63 34.74 12.68
N THR A 222 0.94 33.65 12.37
CA THR A 222 0.18 33.54 11.11
C THR A 222 -1.19 34.21 11.27
N PRO A 223 -1.67 34.97 10.26
CA PRO A 223 -2.97 35.67 10.32
C PRO A 223 -4.19 34.71 10.35
N LEU A 224 -3.96 33.39 10.25
CA LEU A 224 -4.97 32.35 10.18
C LEU A 224 -5.30 31.73 11.55
N CYS A 225 -4.57 32.12 12.61
CA CYS A 225 -4.84 31.72 13.99
C CYS A 225 -5.84 32.70 14.64
N TYR A 226 -7.12 32.56 14.31
CA TYR A 226 -8.18 33.37 14.93
C TYR A 226 -8.33 33.02 16.43
N ARG A 227 -7.84 33.92 17.28
CA ARG A 227 -8.13 34.13 18.72
C ARG A 227 -8.36 32.87 19.60
N ASN A 228 -7.38 32.61 20.46
CA ASN A 228 -7.44 31.82 21.71
C ASN A 228 -7.68 30.31 21.56
N GLN A 229 -6.57 29.55 21.58
CA GLN A 229 -6.45 28.12 21.93
C GLN A 229 -7.37 27.10 21.22
N ALA A 230 -7.52 27.25 19.89
CA ALA A 230 -8.25 26.38 18.95
C ALA A 230 -9.75 26.24 19.26
N CYS A 231 -10.69 26.38 18.34
CA CYS A 231 -10.71 26.29 16.88
C CYS A 231 -11.82 27.24 16.37
N PRO A 232 -11.61 27.92 15.24
CA PRO A 232 -12.71 28.17 14.29
C PRO A 232 -12.15 28.24 12.86
N TYR A 233 -11.74 27.20 12.15
CA TYR A 233 -12.38 25.92 11.83
C TYR A 233 -11.25 24.91 11.53
N ASP A 234 -10.43 24.58 12.53
CA ASP A 234 -9.23 23.72 12.49
C ASP A 234 -8.44 23.88 11.20
N HIS A 235 -7.98 25.12 10.98
CA HIS A 235 -7.17 25.54 9.84
C HIS A 235 -7.90 25.54 8.48
N PRO A 236 -8.93 26.40 8.29
CA PRO A 236 -9.58 26.57 6.99
C PRO A 236 -8.64 27.31 6.02
N ILE A 237 -8.75 27.01 4.73
CA ILE A 237 -7.97 27.68 3.68
C ILE A 237 -8.91 28.27 2.62
N GLY A 238 -8.47 29.32 1.93
CA GLY A 238 -9.28 29.95 0.88
C GLY A 238 -10.54 30.65 1.40
N SER A 239 -11.57 30.71 0.54
CA SER A 239 -12.78 31.51 0.78
C SER A 239 -13.69 30.96 1.88
N CYS A 240 -13.55 29.69 2.25
CA CYS A 240 -14.43 29.06 3.23
C CYS A 240 -14.21 29.62 4.65
N GLY A 241 -12.98 30.05 4.96
CA GLY A 241 -12.63 30.63 6.25
C GLY A 241 -13.12 32.07 6.47
N VAL A 242 -13.59 32.74 5.41
CA VAL A 242 -14.08 34.13 5.47
C VAL A 242 -15.60 34.26 5.38
N THR A 243 -16.29 33.21 4.95
CA THR A 243 -17.76 33.20 4.83
C THR A 243 -18.44 32.90 6.16
N ALA A 244 -19.63 33.49 6.38
CA ALA A 244 -20.44 33.18 7.54
C ALA A 244 -20.88 31.70 7.52
N VAL A 245 -20.85 31.06 8.68
CA VAL A 245 -21.16 29.64 8.80
C VAL A 245 -22.65 29.40 8.86
N SER A 246 -23.10 28.50 7.98
CA SER A 246 -24.49 28.08 7.89
C SER A 246 -24.73 26.83 8.75
N PRO A 247 -25.99 26.53 9.13
CA PRO A 247 -26.31 25.28 9.83
C PRO A 247 -25.92 24.02 9.04
N GLY A 248 -25.94 24.09 7.71
CA GLY A 248 -25.57 22.98 6.82
C GLY A 248 -24.07 22.90 6.50
N SER A 249 -23.23 23.77 7.06
CA SER A 249 -21.78 23.73 6.80
C SER A 249 -21.14 22.47 7.41
N ILE A 250 -20.18 21.87 6.69
CA ILE A 250 -19.59 20.56 7.00
C ILE A 250 -18.05 20.66 7.10
N GLY A 251 -17.44 19.91 8.01
CA GLY A 251 -15.98 19.74 8.11
C GLY A 251 -15.40 18.75 7.09
N CYS A 252 -14.11 18.84 6.79
CA CYS A 252 -13.44 18.07 5.74
C CYS A 252 -12.83 16.74 6.19
N ALA A 253 -12.90 16.35 7.46
CA ALA A 253 -12.17 15.17 7.94
C ALA A 253 -12.46 13.88 7.16
N ALA A 254 -13.72 13.61 6.82
CA ALA A 254 -14.10 12.43 6.03
C ALA A 254 -13.53 12.48 4.59
N ALA A 255 -13.64 13.64 3.92
CA ALA A 255 -13.09 13.85 2.58
C ALA A 255 -11.55 13.78 2.57
N PHE A 256 -10.91 14.34 3.60
CA PHE A 256 -9.46 14.30 3.77
C PHE A 256 -8.95 12.88 4.03
N HIS A 257 -9.68 12.09 4.83
CA HIS A 257 -9.38 10.67 4.99
C HIS A 257 -9.44 9.95 3.65
N GLN A 258 -10.51 10.13 2.86
CA GLN A 258 -10.63 9.53 1.53
C GLN A 258 -9.49 9.96 0.59
N TYR A 259 -9.11 11.24 0.62
CA TYR A 259 -8.00 11.78 -0.15
C TYR A 259 -6.67 11.07 0.18
N MET A 260 -6.38 10.88 1.47
CA MET A 260 -5.17 10.17 1.93
C MET A 260 -5.24 8.65 1.69
N ALA A 261 -6.41 8.05 1.88
CA ALA A 261 -6.65 6.62 1.75
C ALA A 261 -6.60 6.14 0.30
N ARG A 262 -7.07 6.95 -0.66
CA ARG A 262 -7.19 6.56 -2.08
C ARG A 262 -5.89 6.06 -2.71
N PRO A 263 -4.75 6.76 -2.66
CA PRO A 263 -3.50 6.25 -3.25
C PRO A 263 -3.05 4.94 -2.59
N VAL A 264 -3.15 4.85 -1.26
CA VAL A 264 -2.79 3.64 -0.50
C VAL A 264 -3.70 2.47 -0.86
N MET A 265 -5.00 2.72 -1.06
CA MET A 265 -5.99 1.72 -1.45
C MET A 265 -5.71 1.19 -2.86
N VAL A 266 -5.34 2.08 -3.79
CA VAL A 266 -4.92 1.69 -5.15
C VAL A 266 -3.66 0.83 -5.09
N ILE A 267 -2.68 1.17 -4.25
CA ILE A 267 -1.48 0.37 -4.06
C ILE A 267 -1.85 -1.02 -3.50
N GLY A 268 -2.56 -1.10 -2.38
CA GLY A 268 -2.98 -2.36 -1.78
C GLY A 268 -3.81 -3.23 -2.74
N GLY A 269 -4.77 -2.60 -3.45
CA GLY A 269 -5.57 -3.26 -4.47
C GLY A 269 -4.73 -3.77 -5.64
N SER A 270 -3.75 -2.99 -6.12
CA SER A 270 -2.85 -3.42 -7.20
C SER A 270 -1.98 -4.62 -6.80
N VAL A 271 -1.50 -4.67 -5.56
CA VAL A 271 -0.75 -5.81 -5.00
C VAL A 271 -1.62 -7.06 -4.95
N LEU A 272 -2.89 -6.92 -4.53
CA LEU A 272 -3.85 -8.03 -4.55
C LEU A 272 -4.17 -8.50 -5.96
N VAL A 273 -4.39 -7.59 -6.92
CA VAL A 273 -4.63 -7.95 -8.34
C VAL A 273 -3.41 -8.63 -8.96
N ALA A 274 -2.19 -8.23 -8.58
CA ALA A 274 -0.96 -8.86 -9.05
C ALA A 274 -0.85 -10.35 -8.66
N THR A 275 -1.61 -10.82 -7.66
CA THR A 275 -1.69 -12.26 -7.35
C THR A 275 -2.23 -13.08 -8.51
N LEU A 276 -3.09 -12.51 -9.38
CA LEU A 276 -3.59 -13.19 -10.58
C LEU A 276 -2.45 -13.56 -11.53
N LEU A 277 -1.46 -12.66 -11.68
CA LEU A 277 -0.27 -12.94 -12.48
C LEU A 277 0.54 -14.09 -11.85
N LEU A 278 0.68 -14.12 -10.53
CA LEU A 278 1.37 -15.21 -9.83
C LEU A 278 0.66 -16.56 -10.04
N VAL A 279 -0.67 -16.59 -9.99
CA VAL A 279 -1.48 -17.79 -10.28
C VAL A 279 -1.23 -18.26 -11.70
N LEU A 280 -1.24 -17.37 -12.69
CA LEU A 280 -0.96 -17.72 -14.10
C LEU A 280 0.46 -18.28 -14.28
N CYS A 281 1.46 -17.65 -13.65
CA CYS A 281 2.84 -18.13 -13.64
C CYS A 281 2.96 -19.52 -12.97
N LEU A 282 2.23 -19.74 -11.88
CA LEU A 282 2.21 -21.03 -11.19
C LEU A 282 1.57 -22.12 -12.07
N CYS A 283 0.41 -21.86 -12.65
CA CYS A 283 -0.28 -22.79 -13.55
C CYS A 283 0.61 -23.17 -14.75
N THR A 284 1.24 -22.20 -15.40
CA THR A 284 2.16 -22.47 -16.53
C THR A 284 3.38 -23.28 -16.10
N THR A 285 3.93 -23.02 -14.91
CA THR A 285 5.03 -23.80 -14.33
C THR A 285 4.62 -25.25 -14.06
N LEU A 286 3.43 -25.48 -13.48
CA LEU A 286 2.89 -26.81 -13.21
C LEU A 286 2.61 -27.60 -14.49
N VAL A 287 2.07 -26.95 -15.52
CA VAL A 287 1.88 -27.56 -16.84
C VAL A 287 3.23 -27.97 -17.45
N LEU A 288 4.26 -27.12 -17.34
CA LEU A 288 5.60 -27.45 -17.83
C LEU A 288 6.24 -28.61 -17.07
N LEU A 289 6.06 -28.65 -15.74
CA LEU A 289 6.50 -29.75 -14.88
C LEU A 289 5.89 -31.09 -15.32
N TRP A 290 4.56 -31.13 -15.52
CA TRP A 290 3.87 -32.34 -15.97
C TRP A 290 4.27 -32.76 -17.37
N LYS A 291 4.43 -31.82 -18.31
CA LYS A 291 4.86 -32.14 -19.69
C LYS A 291 6.30 -32.66 -19.79
N ARG A 292 7.10 -32.59 -18.73
CA ARG A 292 8.51 -33.02 -18.72
C ARG A 292 8.72 -34.42 -18.12
N LYS A 293 7.67 -35.22 -17.94
CA LYS A 293 7.68 -36.52 -17.25
C LYS A 293 8.91 -37.41 -17.55
N ASP A 294 9.41 -37.43 -18.78
CA ASP A 294 10.44 -38.38 -19.23
C ASP A 294 11.87 -37.82 -19.42
N GLU A 295 12.13 -36.54 -19.11
CA GLU A 295 13.43 -35.90 -19.35
C GLU A 295 13.92 -35.15 -18.09
N ASP A 296 14.47 -35.84 -17.10
CA ASP A 296 15.29 -35.20 -16.05
C ASP A 296 16.75 -35.27 -16.45
N THR A 297 17.23 -34.25 -17.16
CA THR A 297 18.67 -34.07 -17.36
C THR A 297 19.20 -33.26 -16.19
N LEU A 298 19.90 -33.92 -15.27
CA LEU A 298 20.77 -33.19 -14.34
C LEU A 298 21.73 -32.33 -15.18
N PRO A 299 22.02 -31.07 -14.79
CA PRO A 299 23.10 -30.33 -15.42
C PRO A 299 24.34 -31.22 -15.35
N PRO A 300 25.12 -31.37 -16.44
CA PRO A 300 26.33 -32.17 -16.39
C PRO A 300 27.19 -31.63 -15.24
N VAL A 301 27.43 -32.49 -14.25
CA VAL A 301 28.27 -32.18 -13.09
C VAL A 301 29.67 -31.97 -13.64
N GLY A 302 30.03 -30.72 -13.92
CA GLY A 302 31.18 -30.44 -14.76
C GLY A 302 31.49 -28.95 -14.99
N TYR A 303 31.21 -28.07 -14.03
CA TYR A 303 31.89 -26.77 -13.94
C TYR A 303 33.13 -26.93 -13.05
N GLY A 304 34.12 -27.66 -13.55
CA GLY A 304 35.34 -27.93 -12.80
C GLY A 304 36.11 -29.16 -13.29
N GLY A 305 36.75 -29.06 -14.47
CA GLY A 305 38.03 -29.71 -14.79
C GLY A 305 38.18 -31.25 -14.74
N TRP A 306 37.20 -32.05 -14.33
CA TRP A 306 37.37 -33.50 -14.21
C TRP A 306 36.45 -34.26 -15.17
N ARG A 307 37.09 -35.00 -16.08
CA ARG A 307 36.45 -35.92 -17.01
C ARG A 307 35.67 -36.99 -16.21
N ALA A 308 34.34 -36.94 -16.28
CA ALA A 308 33.51 -38.14 -16.16
C ALA A 308 32.18 -37.91 -16.88
N SER A 309 32.05 -38.49 -18.06
CA SER A 309 30.80 -38.56 -18.81
C SER A 309 29.90 -39.62 -18.14
N ALA A 310 29.28 -39.28 -17.02
CA ALA A 310 28.22 -40.10 -16.45
C ALA A 310 26.91 -39.80 -17.20
N LYS A 311 26.69 -40.50 -18.33
CA LYS A 311 25.35 -40.57 -18.94
C LYS A 311 24.45 -41.35 -17.97
N VAL A 312 23.56 -40.65 -17.28
CA VAL A 312 22.47 -41.29 -16.55
C VAL A 312 21.46 -41.75 -17.61
N TYR A 313 21.45 -43.04 -17.90
CA TYR A 313 20.50 -43.62 -18.84
C TYR A 313 19.11 -43.66 -18.19
N LEU A 314 18.09 -43.18 -18.90
CA LEU A 314 16.70 -43.35 -18.49
C LEU A 314 16.33 -44.84 -18.52
N ALA A 315 15.43 -45.27 -17.65
CA ALA A 315 14.95 -46.65 -17.63
C ALA A 315 14.37 -47.11 -18.99
N SER A 316 13.89 -46.18 -19.82
CA SER A 316 13.47 -46.45 -21.20
C SER A 316 14.63 -46.78 -22.14
N ASP A 317 15.79 -46.17 -21.94
CA ASP A 317 17.00 -46.43 -22.73
C ASP A 317 17.64 -47.74 -22.30
N VAL A 318 17.61 -48.07 -21.01
CA VAL A 318 17.97 -49.40 -20.50
C VAL A 318 17.06 -50.48 -21.09
N ARG A 319 15.74 -50.27 -21.16
CA ARG A 319 14.81 -51.21 -21.81
C ARG A 319 14.99 -51.33 -23.32
N LYS A 320 15.54 -50.31 -23.98
CA LYS A 320 15.89 -50.38 -25.41
C LYS A 320 17.19 -51.14 -25.62
N LEU A 321 18.15 -51.00 -24.69
CA LEU A 321 19.38 -51.78 -24.66
C LEU A 321 19.09 -53.25 -24.36
N ASP A 322 18.17 -53.57 -23.43
CA ASP A 322 17.73 -54.95 -23.16
C ASP A 322 17.00 -55.63 -24.34
N ARG A 323 16.52 -54.86 -25.33
CA ARG A 323 15.93 -55.42 -26.56
C ARG A 323 16.93 -55.58 -27.70
N LEU A 324 18.09 -54.95 -27.57
CA LEU A 324 19.21 -55.13 -28.47
C LEU A 324 20.09 -56.20 -27.81
N ASP A 325 19.72 -57.47 -27.95
CA ASP A 325 20.53 -58.61 -27.51
C ASP A 325 21.96 -58.48 -28.09
N ILE A 326 22.88 -57.93 -27.28
CA ILE A 326 24.34 -57.98 -27.45
C ILE A 326 24.91 -58.61 -26.18
#